data_AF-A0A367LIB7-F1
#
_entry.id   AF-A0A367LIB7-F1
#
_cell.length_a   1.000
_cell.length_b   1.000
_cell.length_c   1.000
_cell.angle_alpha   90.00
_cell.angle_beta   90.00
_cell.angle_gamma   90.00
#
_symmetry.space_group_name_H-M   'P 1'
#
loop_
_entity.id
_entity.type
_entity.pdbx_description
1 polymer ?
#
loop_
_entity_poly.entity_id
_entity_poly.type
_entity_poly.pdbx_seq_one_letter_code
_entity_poly.pdbx_strand_id
1 'polypeptide(L)'
;MRERVTFVHGPEVQIDPSALRLRPGLVAGPLAEVVRQDRLTLTLDELPPPPPSSSSSSSSGLAAFLRRVGAVHLRWTSAERHDDALEPFCSRLPPGLWVSLTPLTGEWLPSLGSRELCGFLRASFGPVDCMEPEAFTVSDTGGRLSLSFYQLIDNLDALSAWAERQFCTDTACHDRLKSFNAVSLDISFDSTDQLLRVAASGPLKEQKLTVAASENRRTEVGFLTKHEPPNIGPFEIGLGGFLAVLGEDRQPSPTLFAFPSRHRLSGASFSSRFLSPTGLHPTLQLNLSTDALPAEAKAGDVECKPYAYLTLPKAVFADRYQLQDEFLLASKNLAALRHSTLPVDLEAPAYATQTWGSSILLELAPPPPPPPGTSRTGGGSRGLLSFRFMRGT
;
A
#
# COMPACT_ATOMS: atom_id res chain seq x y z
N MET A 1 -12.28 -13.64 16.65
CA MET A 1 -11.87 -12.38 16.02
C MET A 1 -10.68 -11.85 16.81
N ARG A 2 -9.66 -11.31 16.15
CA ARG A 2 -8.51 -10.69 16.83
C ARG A 2 -8.32 -9.25 16.38
N GLU A 3 -8.18 -8.35 17.33
CA GLU A 3 -7.82 -6.95 17.10
C GLU A 3 -6.40 -6.70 17.60
N ARG A 4 -5.61 -5.97 16.81
CA ARG A 4 -4.28 -5.51 17.17
C ARG A 4 -4.17 -4.02 16.87
N VAL A 5 -3.85 -3.23 17.88
CA VAL A 5 -3.52 -1.81 17.72
C VAL A 5 -2.03 -1.64 17.96
N THR A 6 -1.33 -1.07 17.00
CA THR A 6 0.13 -0.85 17.09
C THR A 6 0.42 0.62 16.91
N PHE A 7 1.08 1.20 17.90
CA PHE A 7 1.67 2.53 17.81
C PHE A 7 3.13 2.37 17.44
N VAL A 8 3.55 3.01 16.35
CA VAL A 8 4.93 3.05 15.90
C VAL A 8 5.43 4.48 15.99
N HIS A 9 6.59 4.67 16.61
CA HIS A 9 7.20 5.99 16.79
C HIS A 9 8.65 5.99 16.35
N GLY A 10 9.16 7.16 15.97
CA GLY A 10 10.57 7.31 15.64
C GLY A 10 11.47 7.19 16.88
N PRO A 11 12.78 6.96 16.67
CA PRO A 11 13.75 6.73 17.74
C PRO A 11 13.94 7.93 18.68
N GLU A 12 13.59 9.14 18.22
CA GLU A 12 13.61 10.38 19.01
C GLU A 12 12.52 10.44 20.08
N VAL A 13 11.43 9.69 19.91
CA VAL A 13 10.34 9.60 20.87
C VAL A 13 10.64 8.49 21.88
N GLN A 14 10.68 8.84 23.17
CA GLN A 14 10.84 7.85 24.25
C GLN A 14 9.52 7.66 24.99
N ILE A 15 8.98 6.44 24.92
CA ILE A 15 7.79 6.04 25.69
C ILE A 15 8.25 5.23 26.90
N ASP A 16 8.15 5.82 28.09
CA ASP A 16 8.39 5.11 29.35
C ASP A 16 7.26 4.10 29.63
N PRO A 17 7.56 2.80 29.82
CA PRO A 17 6.57 1.80 30.23
C PRO A 17 5.78 2.18 31.46
N SER A 18 6.40 2.88 32.41
CA SER A 18 5.75 3.28 33.66
C SER A 18 4.63 4.32 33.43
N ALA A 19 4.69 5.05 32.31
CA ALA A 19 3.67 5.99 31.89
C ALA A 19 2.46 5.30 31.24
N LEU A 20 2.58 4.01 30.86
CA LEU A 20 1.50 3.21 30.30
C LEU A 20 0.67 2.58 31.43
N ARG A 21 -0.59 3.01 31.53
CA ARG A 21 -1.55 2.50 32.51
C ARG A 21 -2.43 1.44 31.86
N LEU A 22 -2.20 0.19 32.22
CA LEU A 22 -3.03 -0.94 31.81
C LEU A 22 -4.16 -1.13 32.82
N ARG A 23 -5.40 -1.13 32.31
CA ARG A 23 -6.60 -1.55 33.02
C ARG A 23 -7.29 -2.63 32.19
N PRO A 24 -8.11 -3.52 32.79
CA PRO A 24 -8.74 -4.62 32.07
C PRO A 24 -9.48 -4.21 30.78
N GLY A 25 -10.08 -3.00 30.76
CA GLY A 25 -10.80 -2.48 29.60
C GLY A 25 -10.12 -1.35 28.82
N LEU A 26 -8.90 -0.92 29.20
CA LEU A 26 -8.29 0.29 28.64
C LEU A 26 -6.77 0.29 28.83
N VAL A 27 -6.03 0.60 27.77
CA VAL A 27 -4.68 1.16 27.88
C VAL A 27 -4.76 2.66 27.71
N ALA A 28 -4.11 3.39 28.61
CA ALA A 28 -3.90 4.83 28.51
C ALA A 28 -2.43 5.17 28.74
N GLY A 29 -1.85 5.96 27.84
CA GLY A 29 -0.46 6.41 27.90
C GLY A 29 -0.34 7.92 27.65
N PRO A 30 0.91 8.41 27.52
CA PRO A 30 1.19 9.82 27.27
C PRO A 30 0.70 10.28 25.89
N LEU A 31 0.82 11.59 25.65
CA LEU A 31 0.75 12.17 24.32
C LEU A 31 2.11 11.94 23.64
N ALA A 32 2.11 11.41 22.42
CA ALA A 32 3.34 11.13 21.67
C ALA A 32 3.09 11.23 20.16
N GLU A 33 4.12 11.61 19.41
CA GLU A 33 4.10 11.61 17.95
C GLU A 33 4.28 10.18 17.43
N VAL A 34 3.20 9.58 16.92
CA VAL A 34 3.16 8.17 16.54
C VAL A 34 2.30 7.93 15.31
N VAL A 35 2.64 6.90 14.54
CA VAL A 35 1.76 6.25 13.58
C VAL A 35 0.94 5.21 14.32
N ARG A 36 -0.39 5.30 14.23
CA ARG A 36 -1.31 4.28 14.75
C ARG A 36 -1.73 3.36 13.61
N GLN A 37 -1.55 2.05 13.78
CA GLN A 37 -2.14 1.02 12.93
C GLN A 37 -3.18 0.22 13.71
N ASP A 38 -4.39 0.13 13.16
CA ASP A 38 -5.45 -0.74 13.64
C ASP A 38 -5.57 -1.93 12.69
N ARG A 39 -5.42 -3.14 13.21
CA ARG A 39 -5.51 -4.38 12.44
C ARG A 39 -6.57 -5.31 13.03
N LEU A 40 -7.49 -5.74 12.18
CA LEU A 40 -8.50 -6.75 12.48
C LEU A 40 -8.18 -8.04 11.71
N THR A 41 -8.32 -9.18 12.37
CA THR A 41 -8.20 -10.51 11.75
C THR A 41 -9.48 -11.29 12.04
N LEU A 42 -10.11 -11.76 10.97
CA LEU A 42 -11.43 -12.37 10.94
C LEU A 42 -11.33 -13.76 10.31
N THR A 43 -12.02 -14.73 10.89
CA THR A 43 -12.35 -15.96 10.16
C THR A 43 -13.52 -15.70 9.21
N LEU A 44 -13.72 -16.56 8.23
CA LEU A 44 -14.83 -16.40 7.28
C LEU A 44 -16.22 -16.48 7.94
N ASP A 45 -16.35 -17.21 9.04
CA ASP A 45 -17.60 -17.32 9.80
C ASP A 45 -17.91 -16.08 10.65
N GLU A 46 -16.93 -15.19 10.83
CA GLU A 46 -17.07 -13.92 11.55
C GLU A 46 -17.50 -12.77 10.62
N LEU A 47 -17.63 -13.02 9.32
CA LEU A 47 -18.06 -12.02 8.35
C LEU A 47 -19.59 -11.81 8.41
N PRO A 48 -20.09 -10.58 8.17
CA PRO A 48 -21.51 -10.31 8.16
C PRO A 48 -22.25 -11.19 7.15
N PRO A 49 -23.45 -11.67 7.50
CA PRO A 49 -24.30 -12.36 6.54
C PRO A 49 -24.67 -11.42 5.39
N PRO A 50 -25.04 -11.96 4.21
CA PRO A 50 -25.51 -11.14 3.10
C PRO A 50 -26.73 -10.31 3.51
N PRO A 51 -26.93 -9.11 2.92
CA PRO A 51 -28.08 -8.27 3.22
C PRO A 51 -29.40 -8.97 2.89
N PRO A 52 -30.45 -8.78 3.71
CA PRO A 52 -31.71 -9.52 3.64
C PRO A 52 -32.56 -9.24 2.37
N SER A 53 -32.18 -8.28 1.53
CA SER A 53 -32.86 -7.94 0.28
C SER A 53 -32.47 -8.82 -0.93
N SER A 54 -31.56 -9.78 -0.75
CA SER A 54 -31.20 -10.75 -1.80
C SER A 54 -32.09 -11.99 -1.72
N SER A 55 -33.28 -11.93 -2.33
CA SER A 55 -34.32 -12.96 -2.30
C SER A 55 -34.02 -14.24 -3.12
N SER A 56 -32.75 -14.54 -3.42
CA SER A 56 -32.35 -15.80 -4.04
C SER A 56 -31.62 -16.67 -3.02
N SER A 57 -32.09 -17.90 -2.80
CA SER A 57 -31.57 -18.90 -1.86
C SER A 57 -30.18 -19.46 -2.22
N SER A 58 -29.28 -18.64 -2.76
CA SER A 58 -27.93 -19.04 -3.16
C SER A 58 -26.91 -18.39 -2.25
N SER A 59 -25.90 -19.18 -1.93
CA SER A 59 -24.62 -18.91 -1.25
C SER A 59 -23.90 -17.62 -1.71
N SER A 60 -24.53 -16.47 -1.49
CA SER A 60 -24.09 -15.14 -1.90
C SER A 60 -23.65 -14.37 -0.65
N GLY A 61 -22.56 -13.62 -0.76
CA GLY A 61 -21.94 -12.92 0.37
C GLY A 61 -20.42 -13.05 0.38
N LEU A 62 -19.76 -12.13 1.08
CA LEU A 62 -18.30 -12.00 1.04
C LEU A 62 -17.61 -13.30 1.49
N ALA A 63 -18.10 -13.94 2.55
CA ALA A 63 -17.55 -15.22 3.01
C ALA A 63 -17.64 -16.33 1.96
N ALA A 64 -18.78 -16.44 1.26
CA ALA A 64 -18.97 -17.44 0.21
C ALA A 64 -18.09 -17.17 -1.01
N PHE A 65 -17.91 -15.90 -1.38
CA PHE A 65 -16.98 -15.47 -2.42
C PHE A 65 -15.54 -15.83 -2.05
N LEU A 66 -15.09 -15.47 -0.83
CA LEU A 66 -13.72 -15.73 -0.37
C LEU A 66 -13.38 -17.23 -0.32
N ARG A 67 -14.36 -18.11 -0.04
CA ARG A 67 -14.15 -19.56 -0.11
C ARG A 67 -13.82 -20.09 -1.52
N ARG A 68 -14.10 -19.32 -2.58
CA ARG A 68 -13.90 -19.73 -3.99
C ARG A 68 -12.68 -19.10 -4.65
N VAL A 69 -11.96 -18.21 -3.97
CA VAL A 69 -10.79 -17.50 -4.52
C VAL A 69 -9.52 -17.96 -3.82
N GLY A 70 -8.40 -17.93 -4.55
CA GLY A 70 -7.10 -18.32 -4.03
C GLY A 70 -6.54 -17.24 -3.10
N ALA A 71 -6.54 -15.99 -3.57
CA ALA A 71 -6.12 -14.83 -2.78
C ALA A 71 -6.77 -13.53 -3.28
N VAL A 72 -7.03 -12.61 -2.36
CA VAL A 72 -7.52 -11.25 -2.67
C VAL A 72 -6.71 -10.26 -1.85
N HIS A 73 -6.20 -9.23 -2.52
CA HIS A 73 -5.52 -8.10 -1.88
C HIS A 73 -6.13 -6.79 -2.37
N LEU A 74 -6.65 -6.00 -1.45
CA LEU A 74 -7.09 -4.64 -1.67
C LEU A 74 -6.14 -3.73 -0.91
N ARG A 75 -5.57 -2.73 -1.59
CA ARG A 75 -4.69 -1.75 -0.96
C ARG A 75 -5.12 -0.37 -1.37
N TRP A 76 -5.34 0.50 -0.40
CA TRP A 76 -5.61 1.90 -0.66
C TRP A 76 -4.53 2.76 -0.01
N THR A 77 -4.11 3.82 -0.70
CA THR A 77 -3.17 4.83 -0.19
C THR A 77 -3.73 6.22 -0.47
N SER A 78 -3.66 7.11 0.52
CA SER A 78 -4.12 8.50 0.37
C SER A 78 -3.28 9.28 -0.66
N ALA A 79 -3.92 10.20 -1.37
CA ALA A 79 -3.24 11.15 -2.25
C ALA A 79 -2.60 12.32 -1.48
N GLU A 80 -2.99 12.50 -0.22
CA GLU A 80 -2.42 13.53 0.63
C GLU A 80 -0.94 13.24 0.91
N ARG A 81 -0.15 14.31 0.86
CA ARG A 81 1.28 14.24 1.10
C ARG A 81 1.54 14.02 2.59
N HIS A 82 2.17 12.90 2.90
CA HIS A 82 2.62 12.58 4.25
C HIS A 82 4.13 12.39 4.20
N ASP A 83 4.91 13.37 4.66
CA ASP A 83 6.36 13.36 4.46
C ASP A 83 7.10 12.35 5.36
N ASP A 84 6.44 11.87 6.43
CA ASP A 84 7.10 11.10 7.49
C ASP A 84 6.65 9.63 7.52
N ALA A 85 7.22 8.82 6.62
CA ALA A 85 7.05 7.37 6.67
C ALA A 85 7.97 6.78 7.74
N LEU A 86 7.42 5.99 8.67
CA LEU A 86 8.21 5.22 9.64
C LEU A 86 8.35 3.77 9.20
N GLU A 87 9.49 3.13 9.50
CA GLU A 87 9.58 1.67 9.42
C GLU A 87 8.72 1.02 10.52
N PRO A 88 7.98 -0.06 10.22
CA PRO A 88 7.99 -0.84 8.97
C PRO A 88 6.92 -0.40 7.93
N PHE A 89 6.24 0.72 8.15
CA PHE A 89 5.16 1.24 7.31
C PHE A 89 5.66 2.15 6.18
N CYS A 90 6.90 1.95 5.73
CA CYS A 90 7.53 2.79 4.71
C CYS A 90 7.15 2.40 3.27
N SER A 91 6.54 1.22 3.06
CA SER A 91 6.07 0.77 1.76
C SER A 91 4.85 1.57 1.33
N ARG A 92 4.92 2.26 0.19
CA ARG A 92 3.82 3.04 -0.36
C ARG A 92 3.49 2.60 -1.78
N LEU A 93 2.21 2.54 -2.09
CA LEU A 93 1.72 2.42 -3.45
C LEU A 93 1.31 3.79 -3.98
N PRO A 94 1.19 3.96 -5.31
CA PRO A 94 0.55 5.14 -5.87
C PRO A 94 -0.84 5.35 -5.26
N PRO A 95 -1.26 6.60 -5.01
CA PRO A 95 -2.54 6.91 -4.39
C PRO A 95 -3.73 6.28 -5.11
N GLY A 96 -4.76 5.91 -4.35
CA GLY A 96 -5.95 5.25 -4.87
C GLY A 96 -6.05 3.79 -4.45
N LEU A 97 -7.06 3.10 -5.00
CA LEU A 97 -7.39 1.72 -4.71
C LEU A 97 -6.72 0.78 -5.71
N TRP A 98 -5.98 -0.18 -5.18
CA TRP A 98 -5.33 -1.29 -5.86
C TRP A 98 -6.01 -2.59 -5.49
N VAL A 99 -6.31 -3.41 -6.49
CA VAL A 99 -6.97 -4.69 -6.32
C VAL A 99 -6.15 -5.75 -7.05
N SER A 100 -5.85 -6.84 -6.35
CA SER A 100 -5.23 -8.04 -6.92
C SER A 100 -6.05 -9.25 -6.52
N LEU A 101 -6.41 -10.07 -7.49
CA LEU A 101 -7.22 -11.27 -7.32
C LEU A 101 -6.52 -12.44 -7.99
N THR A 102 -6.33 -13.51 -7.22
CA THR A 102 -5.82 -14.79 -7.72
C THR A 102 -6.93 -15.83 -7.56
N PRO A 103 -7.42 -16.43 -8.66
CA PRO A 103 -8.43 -17.48 -8.58
C PRO A 103 -7.87 -18.75 -7.94
N LEU A 104 -8.75 -19.57 -7.37
CA LEU A 104 -8.37 -20.83 -6.72
C LEU A 104 -8.02 -21.93 -7.74
N THR A 105 -8.75 -21.96 -8.86
CA THR A 105 -8.55 -22.91 -9.97
C THR A 105 -8.51 -22.17 -11.30
N GLY A 106 -7.78 -22.71 -12.28
CA GLY A 106 -7.70 -22.13 -13.64
C GLY A 106 -9.01 -22.20 -14.44
N GLU A 107 -9.98 -22.99 -13.99
CA GLU A 107 -11.33 -23.10 -14.59
C GLU A 107 -12.30 -22.01 -14.09
N TRP A 108 -11.87 -21.17 -13.15
CA TRP A 108 -12.68 -20.07 -12.65
C TRP A 108 -12.94 -19.06 -13.76
N LEU A 109 -14.20 -18.89 -14.18
CA LEU A 109 -14.59 -17.89 -15.18
C LEU A 109 -14.20 -16.49 -14.67
N PRO A 110 -13.19 -15.83 -15.26
CA PRO A 110 -12.69 -14.56 -14.76
C PRO A 110 -13.77 -13.48 -14.68
N SER A 111 -14.73 -13.53 -15.61
CA SER A 111 -15.85 -12.59 -15.73
C SER A 111 -16.88 -12.67 -14.62
N LEU A 112 -17.12 -13.86 -14.05
CA LEU A 112 -18.14 -14.03 -13.02
C LEU A 112 -17.66 -13.50 -11.67
N GLY A 113 -16.45 -13.87 -11.28
CA GLY A 113 -15.96 -13.46 -9.97
C GLY A 113 -15.31 -12.07 -9.95
N SER A 114 -14.88 -11.51 -11.08
CA SER A 114 -14.56 -10.07 -11.18
C SER A 114 -15.81 -9.22 -10.93
N ARG A 115 -16.97 -9.63 -11.47
CA ARG A 115 -18.26 -8.96 -11.25
C ARG A 115 -18.75 -9.06 -9.81
N GLU A 116 -18.63 -10.24 -9.18
CA GLU A 116 -18.96 -10.39 -7.75
C GLU A 116 -18.07 -9.50 -6.87
N LEU A 117 -16.75 -9.52 -7.10
CA LEU A 117 -15.80 -8.64 -6.40
C LEU A 117 -16.16 -7.18 -6.62
N CYS A 118 -16.43 -6.78 -7.87
CA CYS A 118 -16.81 -5.41 -8.19
C CYS A 118 -18.11 -4.98 -7.50
N GLY A 119 -19.08 -5.89 -7.35
CA GLY A 119 -20.27 -5.63 -6.55
C GLY A 119 -19.94 -5.24 -5.11
N PHE A 120 -19.00 -5.96 -4.46
CA PHE A 120 -18.52 -5.60 -3.13
C PHE A 120 -17.74 -4.28 -3.12
N LEU A 121 -16.87 -4.04 -4.12
CA LEU A 121 -16.12 -2.80 -4.23
C LEU A 121 -17.03 -1.58 -4.41
N ARG A 122 -18.06 -1.69 -5.26
CA ARG A 122 -19.02 -0.60 -5.46
C ARG A 122 -19.86 -0.31 -4.21
N ALA A 123 -20.24 -1.36 -3.49
CA ALA A 123 -21.00 -1.22 -2.25
C ALA A 123 -20.17 -0.58 -1.13
N SER A 124 -18.87 -0.88 -1.07
CA SER A 124 -17.97 -0.44 0.01
C SER A 124 -17.20 0.84 -0.32
N PHE A 125 -16.56 0.95 -1.48
CA PHE A 125 -15.73 2.10 -1.86
C PHE A 125 -16.47 3.16 -2.70
N GLY A 126 -17.75 2.95 -3.01
CA GLY A 126 -18.55 3.91 -3.79
C GLY A 126 -18.46 3.66 -5.30
N PRO A 127 -18.51 4.69 -6.17
CA PRO A 127 -18.51 4.50 -7.62
C PRO A 127 -17.14 3.98 -8.13
N VAL A 128 -17.04 2.65 -8.27
CA VAL A 128 -15.88 1.96 -8.85
C VAL A 128 -16.24 1.37 -10.22
N ASP A 129 -15.41 1.64 -11.23
CA ASP A 129 -15.63 1.30 -12.64
C ASP A 129 -15.04 -0.08 -12.99
N CYS A 130 -15.43 -1.11 -12.23
CA CYS A 130 -14.89 -2.47 -12.37
C CYS A 130 -15.91 -3.52 -12.87
N MET A 131 -17.10 -3.09 -13.31
CA MET A 131 -18.21 -4.01 -13.61
C MET A 131 -17.97 -4.81 -14.88
N GLU A 132 -17.29 -4.21 -15.84
CA GLU A 132 -16.89 -4.86 -17.08
C GLU A 132 -15.64 -5.71 -16.80
N PRO A 133 -15.60 -6.99 -17.21
CA PRO A 133 -14.43 -7.84 -17.03
C PRO A 133 -13.14 -7.24 -17.61
N GLU A 134 -13.26 -6.48 -18.70
CA GLU A 134 -12.18 -5.77 -19.39
C GLU A 134 -11.57 -4.65 -18.55
N ALA A 135 -12.25 -4.22 -17.48
CA ALA A 135 -11.69 -3.28 -16.52
C ALA A 135 -10.51 -3.87 -15.76
N PHE A 136 -10.34 -5.20 -15.71
CA PHE A 136 -9.22 -5.86 -15.05
C PHE A 136 -8.11 -6.20 -16.05
N THR A 137 -6.87 -5.97 -15.62
CA THR A 137 -5.67 -6.42 -16.35
C THR A 137 -5.35 -7.84 -15.91
N VAL A 138 -5.35 -8.77 -16.88
CA VAL A 138 -5.00 -10.18 -16.67
C VAL A 138 -3.50 -10.38 -16.87
N SER A 139 -2.85 -11.07 -15.94
CA SER A 139 -1.48 -11.57 -16.13
C SER A 139 -1.40 -13.06 -15.83
N ASP A 140 -0.65 -13.78 -16.64
CA ASP A 140 -0.35 -15.20 -16.43
C ASP A 140 1.15 -15.34 -16.15
N THR A 141 1.48 -15.71 -14.92
CA THR A 141 2.87 -15.96 -14.52
C THR A 141 3.03 -17.42 -14.14
N GLY A 142 3.63 -18.21 -15.05
CA GLY A 142 3.90 -19.62 -14.81
C GLY A 142 2.63 -20.47 -14.64
N GLY A 143 1.55 -20.15 -15.36
CA GLY A 143 0.26 -20.85 -15.28
C GLY A 143 -0.63 -20.39 -14.13
N ARG A 144 -0.22 -19.35 -13.40
CA ARG A 144 -1.04 -18.70 -12.37
C ARG A 144 -1.61 -17.41 -12.91
N LEU A 145 -2.89 -17.45 -13.22
CA LEU A 145 -3.67 -16.27 -13.59
C LEU A 145 -3.78 -15.34 -12.39
N SER A 146 -3.58 -14.05 -12.62
CA SER A 146 -3.91 -13.00 -11.65
C SER A 146 -4.56 -11.83 -12.35
N LEU A 147 -5.55 -11.25 -11.67
CA LEU A 147 -6.31 -10.10 -12.13
C LEU A 147 -5.92 -8.90 -11.28
N SER A 148 -5.63 -7.80 -11.93
CA SER A 148 -5.32 -6.54 -11.26
C SER A 148 -6.28 -5.45 -11.72
N PHE A 149 -6.66 -4.58 -10.79
CA PHE A 149 -7.46 -3.39 -11.05
C PHE A 149 -6.92 -2.24 -10.23
N TYR A 150 -6.99 -1.03 -10.78
CA TYR A 150 -6.72 0.18 -10.04
C TYR A 150 -7.63 1.32 -10.45
N GLN A 151 -8.03 2.10 -9.46
CA GLN A 151 -8.77 3.33 -9.65
C GLN A 151 -8.35 4.35 -8.60
N LEU A 152 -8.23 5.60 -9.01
CA LEU A 152 -8.03 6.69 -8.07
C LEU A 152 -9.32 6.88 -7.25
N ILE A 153 -9.19 6.75 -5.94
CA ILE A 153 -10.24 7.02 -4.96
C ILE A 153 -9.63 7.92 -3.91
N ASP A 154 -10.20 9.11 -3.74
CA ASP A 154 -9.58 10.20 -2.97
C ASP A 154 -9.60 9.93 -1.46
N ASN A 155 -10.68 9.35 -0.94
CA ASN A 155 -10.88 9.12 0.49
C ASN A 155 -11.63 7.81 0.77
N LEU A 156 -11.78 7.47 2.05
CA LEU A 156 -12.44 6.26 2.51
C LEU A 156 -13.83 6.52 3.11
N ASP A 157 -14.47 7.66 2.82
CA ASP A 157 -15.75 8.03 3.43
C ASP A 157 -16.86 7.02 3.12
N ALA A 158 -16.93 6.57 1.85
CA ALA A 158 -17.87 5.54 1.42
C ALA A 158 -17.65 4.23 2.17
N LEU A 159 -16.39 3.85 2.39
CA LEU A 159 -16.01 2.65 3.10
C LEU A 159 -16.37 2.75 4.57
N SER A 160 -16.05 3.87 5.23
CA SER A 160 -16.41 4.13 6.62
C SER A 160 -17.92 4.06 6.81
N ALA A 161 -18.70 4.71 5.95
CA ALA A 161 -20.16 4.70 6.03
C ALA A 161 -20.75 3.30 5.74
N TRP A 162 -20.17 2.55 4.80
CA TRP A 162 -20.57 1.17 4.54
C TRP A 162 -20.24 0.26 5.73
N ALA A 163 -19.02 0.35 6.27
CA ALA A 163 -18.59 -0.44 7.41
C ALA A 163 -19.41 -0.12 8.66
N GLU A 164 -19.78 1.14 8.85
CA GLU A 164 -20.65 1.58 9.94
C GLU A 164 -22.01 0.88 9.89
N ARG A 165 -22.62 0.77 8.70
CA ARG A 165 -23.89 0.08 8.53
C ARG A 165 -23.80 -1.44 8.65
N GLN A 166 -22.66 -2.03 8.28
CA GLN A 166 -22.52 -3.49 8.21
C GLN A 166 -21.97 -4.12 9.50
N PHE A 167 -21.12 -3.41 10.25
CA PHE A 167 -20.35 -3.99 11.35
C PHE A 167 -20.59 -3.31 12.70
N CYS A 168 -21.09 -2.07 12.75
CA CYS A 168 -21.26 -1.39 14.03
C CYS A 168 -22.58 -1.76 14.72
N THR A 169 -22.46 -2.14 15.99
CA THR A 169 -23.59 -2.44 16.88
C THR A 169 -23.69 -1.47 18.06
N ASP A 170 -22.62 -0.71 18.34
CA ASP A 170 -22.50 0.19 19.49
C ASP A 170 -21.99 1.58 19.08
N THR A 171 -22.19 2.56 19.97
CA THR A 171 -21.79 3.96 19.74
C THR A 171 -20.28 4.12 19.60
N ALA A 172 -19.49 3.30 20.29
CA ALA A 172 -18.02 3.36 20.21
C ALA A 172 -17.50 3.00 18.82
N CYS A 173 -18.10 2.00 18.17
CA CYS A 173 -17.81 1.62 16.80
C CYS A 173 -18.18 2.73 15.82
N HIS A 174 -19.38 3.31 15.98
CA HIS A 174 -19.84 4.45 15.18
C HIS A 174 -18.87 5.63 15.29
N ASP A 175 -18.48 6.02 16.50
CA ASP A 175 -17.57 7.16 16.74
C ASP A 175 -16.17 6.90 16.17
N ARG A 176 -15.69 5.64 16.24
CA ARG A 176 -14.41 5.25 15.65
C ARG A 176 -14.42 5.33 14.13
N LEU A 177 -15.49 4.89 13.46
CA LEU A 177 -15.59 4.97 12.01
C LEU A 177 -15.82 6.40 11.50
N LYS A 178 -16.54 7.23 12.26
CA LYS A 178 -16.70 8.66 11.94
C LYS A 178 -15.40 9.44 12.06
N SER A 179 -14.52 9.05 12.98
CA SER A 179 -13.19 9.64 13.16
C SER A 179 -12.09 8.90 12.41
N PHE A 180 -12.46 7.98 11.50
CA PHE A 180 -11.52 7.16 10.77
C PHE A 180 -10.72 8.00 9.78
N ASN A 181 -9.46 8.23 10.13
CA ASN A 181 -8.50 8.95 9.30
C ASN A 181 -7.28 8.05 9.06
N ALA A 182 -7.32 7.35 7.94
CA ALA A 182 -6.25 6.46 7.49
C ALA A 182 -5.51 7.06 6.30
N VAL A 183 -4.20 6.85 6.24
CA VAL A 183 -3.35 7.16 5.09
C VAL A 183 -3.08 5.92 4.22
N SER A 184 -3.29 4.75 4.80
CA SER A 184 -3.22 3.47 4.10
C SER A 184 -4.22 2.47 4.66
N LEU A 185 -4.73 1.61 3.80
CA LEU A 185 -5.60 0.49 4.12
C LEU A 185 -5.15 -0.74 3.33
N ASP A 186 -4.95 -1.87 4.00
CA ASP A 186 -4.68 -3.17 3.40
C ASP A 186 -5.76 -4.16 3.85
N ILE A 187 -6.47 -4.75 2.89
CA ILE A 187 -7.38 -5.87 3.11
C ILE A 187 -6.80 -7.06 2.36
N SER A 188 -6.51 -8.15 3.06
CA SER A 188 -5.91 -9.33 2.48
C SER A 188 -6.60 -10.61 2.93
N PHE A 189 -6.80 -11.52 1.98
CA PHE A 189 -7.30 -12.86 2.20
C PHE A 189 -6.43 -13.85 1.42
N ASP A 190 -6.13 -14.99 2.02
CA ASP A 190 -5.45 -16.12 1.40
C ASP A 190 -6.20 -17.42 1.76
N SER A 191 -6.46 -18.24 0.76
CA SER A 191 -7.16 -19.52 0.90
C SER A 191 -6.42 -20.54 1.78
N THR A 192 -5.11 -20.40 1.95
CA THR A 192 -4.30 -21.26 2.82
C THR A 192 -4.64 -21.04 4.29
N ASP A 193 -4.78 -19.77 4.69
CA ASP A 193 -5.05 -19.42 6.08
C ASP A 193 -6.55 -19.32 6.39
N GLN A 194 -7.39 -19.10 5.37
CA GLN A 194 -8.82 -18.81 5.52
C GLN A 194 -9.10 -17.61 6.46
N LEU A 195 -8.16 -16.65 6.52
CA LEU A 195 -8.24 -15.47 7.37
C LEU A 195 -8.32 -14.20 6.52
N LEU A 196 -9.36 -13.39 6.77
CA LEU A 196 -9.43 -12.03 6.26
C LEU A 196 -8.72 -11.09 7.24
N ARG A 197 -7.76 -10.31 6.74
CA ARG A 197 -6.99 -9.34 7.50
C ARG A 197 -7.31 -7.96 6.96
N VAL A 198 -7.66 -7.04 7.84
CA VAL A 198 -7.90 -5.63 7.53
C VAL A 198 -6.93 -4.82 8.38
N ALA A 199 -6.10 -3.99 7.78
CA ALA A 199 -5.14 -3.15 8.48
C ALA A 199 -5.24 -1.72 7.95
N ALA A 200 -5.52 -0.77 8.83
CA ALA A 200 -5.55 0.65 8.51
C ALA A 200 -4.45 1.36 9.30
N SER A 201 -3.64 2.18 8.63
CA SER A 201 -2.60 2.98 9.28
C SER A 201 -2.93 4.46 9.11
N GLY A 202 -2.89 5.21 10.20
CA GLY A 202 -3.06 6.67 10.22
C GLY A 202 -1.77 7.44 9.91
N PRO A 203 -1.85 8.77 9.82
CA PRO A 203 -0.68 9.61 9.63
C PRO A 203 0.20 9.61 10.88
N LEU A 204 1.48 9.97 10.71
CA LEU A 204 2.32 10.37 11.84
C LEU A 204 1.73 11.67 12.42
N LYS A 205 1.34 11.62 13.69
CA LYS A 205 0.82 12.79 14.40
C LYS A 205 0.97 12.62 15.89
N GLU A 206 0.99 13.75 16.58
CA GLU A 206 0.87 13.77 18.03
C GLU A 206 -0.54 13.33 18.46
N GLN A 207 -0.62 12.24 19.24
CA GLN A 207 -1.89 11.68 19.71
C GLN A 207 -1.73 10.95 21.03
N LYS A 208 -2.84 10.86 21.79
CA LYS A 208 -2.86 10.13 23.05
C LYS A 208 -2.83 8.63 22.78
N LEU A 209 -1.99 7.93 23.52
CA LEU A 209 -1.85 6.48 23.44
C LEU A 209 -3.01 5.80 24.18
N THR A 210 -4.19 5.77 23.56
CA THR A 210 -5.41 5.21 24.17
C THR A 210 -6.05 4.13 23.30
N VAL A 211 -6.31 2.97 23.91
CA VAL A 211 -6.99 1.84 23.29
C VAL A 211 -7.98 1.24 24.27
N ALA A 212 -9.26 1.24 23.90
CA ALA A 212 -10.30 0.52 24.64
C ALA A 212 -10.27 -0.97 24.25
N ALA A 213 -10.45 -1.84 25.23
CA ALA A 213 -10.67 -3.26 24.97
C ALA A 213 -12.03 -3.44 24.30
N SER A 214 -12.13 -4.47 23.48
CA SER A 214 -13.43 -4.90 22.96
C SER A 214 -13.95 -6.07 23.80
N GLU A 215 -15.25 -6.06 24.10
CA GLU A 215 -15.88 -7.12 24.90
C GLU A 215 -15.92 -8.48 24.17
N ASN A 216 -15.94 -8.45 22.84
CA ASN A 216 -16.20 -9.63 22.00
C ASN A 216 -14.96 -10.18 21.29
N ARG A 217 -13.77 -9.59 21.51
CA ARG A 217 -12.54 -10.00 20.84
C ARG A 217 -11.32 -9.70 21.67
N ARG A 218 -10.27 -10.49 21.45
CA ARG A 218 -8.95 -10.27 22.04
C ARG A 218 -8.30 -9.03 21.43
N THR A 219 -7.93 -8.06 22.27
CA THR A 219 -7.28 -6.81 21.86
C THR A 219 -5.81 -6.82 22.30
N GLU A 220 -4.92 -6.94 21.31
CA GLU A 220 -3.47 -6.82 21.46
C GLU A 220 -3.05 -5.37 21.21
N VAL A 221 -2.19 -4.82 22.06
CA VAL A 221 -1.67 -3.45 21.92
C VAL A 221 -0.14 -3.50 21.89
N GLY A 222 0.45 -2.83 20.92
CA GLY A 222 1.91 -2.70 20.79
C GLY A 222 2.35 -1.25 20.73
N PHE A 223 3.46 -0.95 21.41
CA PHE A 223 4.18 0.31 21.37
C PHE A 223 5.58 0.00 20.88
N LEU A 224 5.86 0.29 19.62
CA LEU A 224 7.06 -0.17 18.94
C LEU A 224 7.85 1.00 18.37
N THR A 225 9.16 0.85 18.34
CA THR A 225 10.09 1.73 17.64
C THR A 225 11.12 0.92 16.90
N LYS A 226 11.76 1.56 15.92
CA LYS A 226 12.91 0.97 15.25
C LYS A 226 14.00 0.71 16.29
N HIS A 227 14.48 -0.52 16.33
CA HIS A 227 15.58 -0.91 17.19
C HIS A 227 16.50 -1.83 16.39
N GLU A 228 17.78 -1.89 16.74
CA GLU A 228 18.72 -2.87 16.19
C GLU A 228 19.00 -3.95 17.24
N PRO A 229 18.36 -5.14 17.15
CA PRO A 229 18.69 -6.27 18.01
C PRO A 229 20.13 -6.77 17.78
N PRO A 230 20.76 -7.40 18.78
CA PRO A 230 22.02 -8.08 18.57
C PRO A 230 21.85 -9.18 17.51
N ASN A 231 22.77 -9.24 16.55
CA ASN A 231 22.76 -10.16 15.40
C ASN A 231 21.64 -9.93 14.37
N ILE A 232 21.17 -8.70 14.19
CA ILE A 232 20.28 -8.37 13.06
C ILE A 232 20.93 -8.75 11.73
N GLY A 233 20.23 -9.54 10.91
CA GLY A 233 20.72 -10.00 9.62
C GLY A 233 20.74 -8.87 8.59
N PRO A 234 21.50 -9.04 7.48
CA PRO A 234 21.42 -8.11 6.37
C PRO A 234 19.98 -8.11 5.83
N PHE A 235 19.45 -6.93 5.50
CA PHE A 235 18.07 -6.72 5.01
C PHE A 235 16.93 -6.98 6.01
N GLU A 236 17.25 -7.17 7.29
CA GLU A 236 16.24 -7.22 8.34
C GLU A 236 15.91 -5.83 8.88
N ILE A 237 14.68 -5.66 9.37
CA ILE A 237 14.28 -4.51 10.20
C ILE A 237 14.05 -5.05 11.60
N GLY A 238 14.67 -4.40 12.57
CA GLY A 238 14.44 -4.66 13.98
C GLY A 238 13.39 -3.70 14.56
N LEU A 239 12.51 -4.25 15.38
CA LEU A 239 11.56 -3.49 16.19
C LEU A 239 11.74 -3.88 17.65
N GLY A 240 11.73 -2.85 18.50
CA GLY A 240 11.75 -3.00 19.95
C GLY A 240 10.61 -2.21 20.58
N GLY A 241 10.25 -2.56 21.81
CA GLY A 241 9.26 -1.82 22.59
C GLY A 241 8.46 -2.72 23.51
N PHE A 242 7.15 -2.53 23.57
CA PHE A 242 6.29 -3.19 24.54
C PHE A 242 5.01 -3.73 23.90
N LEU A 243 4.60 -4.92 24.32
CA LEU A 243 3.33 -5.53 23.94
C LEU A 243 2.48 -5.78 25.17
N ALA A 244 1.18 -5.65 25.03
CA ALA A 244 0.22 -5.96 26.08
C ALA A 244 -1.06 -6.52 25.49
N VAL A 245 -1.70 -7.42 26.20
CA VAL A 245 -3.02 -7.94 25.87
C VAL A 245 -4.02 -7.46 26.90
N LEU A 246 -5.00 -6.69 26.44
CA LEU A 246 -6.00 -6.10 27.33
C LEU A 246 -6.85 -7.18 27.99
N GLY A 247 -6.98 -7.10 29.32
CA GLY A 247 -7.72 -8.06 30.15
C GLY A 247 -6.91 -9.28 30.60
N GLU A 248 -5.81 -9.60 29.91
CA GLU A 248 -4.91 -10.71 30.25
C GLU A 248 -3.66 -10.21 31.01
N ASP A 249 -2.99 -9.18 30.48
CA ASP A 249 -1.73 -8.69 31.02
C ASP A 249 -1.93 -7.61 32.09
N ARG A 250 -1.12 -7.68 33.15
CA ARG A 250 -1.07 -6.64 34.21
C ARG A 250 -0.07 -5.54 33.90
N GLN A 251 0.96 -5.83 33.10
CA GLN A 251 2.02 -4.91 32.72
C GLN A 251 2.45 -5.18 31.27
N PRO A 252 2.92 -4.16 30.53
CA PRO A 252 3.47 -4.37 29.20
C PRO A 252 4.70 -5.27 29.25
N SER A 253 4.75 -6.26 28.38
CA SER A 253 5.91 -7.13 28.20
C SER A 253 6.90 -6.48 27.23
N PRO A 254 8.19 -6.33 27.61
CA PRO A 254 9.21 -5.86 26.68
C PRO A 254 9.36 -6.87 25.53
N THR A 255 9.50 -6.35 24.31
CA THR A 255 9.69 -7.15 23.10
C THR A 255 10.83 -6.58 22.27
N LEU A 256 11.56 -7.48 21.62
CA LEU A 256 12.61 -7.15 20.66
C LEU A 256 12.62 -8.26 19.62
N PHE A 257 12.43 -7.92 18.36
CA PHE A 257 12.42 -8.88 17.27
C PHE A 257 12.93 -8.24 15.98
N ALA A 258 13.52 -9.07 15.12
CA ALA A 258 13.91 -8.69 13.77
C ALA A 258 13.16 -9.57 12.77
N PHE A 259 12.89 -9.02 11.60
CA PHE A 259 12.29 -9.76 10.50
C PHE A 259 12.81 -9.24 9.16
N PRO A 260 12.89 -10.12 8.14
CA PRO A 260 13.28 -9.69 6.80
C PRO A 260 12.25 -8.71 6.24
N SER A 261 12.73 -7.58 5.71
CA SER A 261 11.86 -6.62 5.04
C SER A 261 12.32 -6.37 3.62
N ARG A 262 11.37 -6.44 2.68
CA ARG A 262 11.60 -6.08 1.27
C ARG A 262 11.65 -4.56 1.07
N HIS A 263 11.08 -3.79 2.00
CA HIS A 263 11.04 -2.33 1.92
C HIS A 263 11.76 -1.75 3.14
N ARG A 264 12.67 -0.83 2.89
CA ARG A 264 13.47 -0.15 3.92
C ARG A 264 13.51 1.33 3.60
N LEU A 265 13.56 2.16 4.63
CA LEU A 265 13.75 3.59 4.44
C LEU A 265 15.14 3.84 3.90
N SER A 266 15.20 4.65 2.85
CA SER A 266 16.43 5.26 2.39
C SER A 266 16.53 6.65 3.00
N GLY A 267 17.75 7.09 3.34
CA GLY A 267 18.00 8.51 3.63
C GLY A 267 17.89 9.42 2.40
N ALA A 268 17.60 8.84 1.23
CA ALA A 268 17.34 9.57 0.00
C ALA A 268 15.94 10.19 -0.03
N SER A 269 15.82 11.29 -0.74
CA SER A 269 14.57 11.95 -1.06
C SER A 269 14.44 12.08 -2.57
N PHE A 270 13.20 12.16 -3.05
CA PHE A 270 12.92 12.37 -4.46
C PHE A 270 11.83 13.43 -4.64
N SER A 271 11.78 14.01 -5.83
CA SER A 271 10.68 14.88 -6.25
C SER A 271 10.25 14.53 -7.67
N SER A 272 8.96 14.73 -7.95
CA SER A 272 8.32 14.43 -9.21
C SER A 272 7.50 15.64 -9.62
N ARG A 273 7.68 16.13 -10.85
CA ARG A 273 6.84 17.21 -11.40
C ARG A 273 6.70 17.13 -12.91
N PHE A 274 5.57 17.60 -13.41
CA PHE A 274 5.42 17.87 -14.85
C PHE A 274 6.09 19.20 -15.22
N LEU A 275 6.79 19.23 -16.36
CA LEU A 275 7.36 20.44 -16.91
C LEU A 275 6.25 21.28 -17.57
N SER A 276 6.21 22.56 -17.22
CA SER A 276 5.29 23.53 -17.82
C SER A 276 5.92 24.20 -19.05
N PRO A 277 5.14 24.48 -20.11
CA PRO A 277 3.71 24.16 -20.26
C PRO A 277 3.48 22.67 -20.56
N THR A 278 2.42 22.09 -20.00
CA THR A 278 1.97 20.74 -20.33
C THR A 278 1.25 20.76 -21.67
N GLY A 279 1.94 20.37 -22.74
CA GLY A 279 1.33 20.13 -24.05
C GLY A 279 0.64 18.75 -24.12
N LEU A 280 0.23 18.35 -25.32
CA LEU A 280 -0.29 17.00 -25.60
C LEU A 280 0.70 15.88 -25.25
N HIS A 281 1.98 16.22 -25.03
CA HIS A 281 3.04 15.32 -24.59
C HIS A 281 3.67 15.80 -23.27
N PRO A 282 3.04 15.57 -22.11
CA PRO A 282 3.57 16.05 -20.85
C PRO A 282 4.88 15.34 -20.51
N THR A 283 5.81 16.12 -19.97
CA THR A 283 7.12 15.64 -19.53
C THR A 283 7.19 15.59 -18.02
N LEU A 284 7.23 14.38 -17.47
CA LEU A 284 7.54 14.14 -16.06
C LEU A 284 9.05 14.32 -15.83
N GLN A 285 9.43 15.02 -14.76
CA GLN A 285 10.80 15.17 -14.27
C GLN A 285 10.90 14.51 -12.89
N LEU A 286 11.84 13.58 -12.72
CA LEU A 286 12.13 12.90 -11.46
C LEU A 286 13.51 13.32 -10.92
N ASN A 287 13.58 14.04 -9.80
CA ASN A 287 14.87 14.35 -9.18
C ASN A 287 15.09 13.46 -7.97
N LEU A 288 16.32 12.96 -7.80
CA LEU A 288 16.75 12.09 -6.68
C LEU A 288 17.90 12.78 -5.94
N SER A 289 17.87 12.76 -4.60
CA SER A 289 18.86 13.45 -3.78
C SER A 289 20.17 12.67 -3.59
N THR A 290 20.17 11.36 -3.85
CA THR A 290 21.35 10.51 -3.70
C THR A 290 21.78 9.89 -5.03
N ASP A 291 23.10 9.87 -5.24
CA ASP A 291 23.82 9.06 -6.22
C ASP A 291 24.48 7.82 -5.58
N ALA A 292 24.42 7.71 -4.24
CA ALA A 292 25.08 6.64 -3.51
C ALA A 292 24.17 5.41 -3.38
N LEU A 293 24.66 4.28 -3.89
CA LEU A 293 24.12 2.97 -3.57
C LEU A 293 24.19 2.71 -2.05
N PRO A 294 23.20 1.99 -1.47
CA PRO A 294 23.26 1.54 -0.08
C PRO A 294 24.57 0.81 0.21
N ALA A 295 25.05 0.86 1.46
CA ALA A 295 26.33 0.27 1.84
C ALA A 295 26.42 -1.24 1.52
N GLU A 296 25.28 -1.93 1.59
CA GLU A 296 25.14 -3.35 1.29
C GLU A 296 25.32 -3.66 -0.21
N ALA A 297 24.92 -2.74 -1.08
CA ALA A 297 25.19 -2.85 -2.52
C ALA A 297 26.66 -2.55 -2.85
N LYS A 298 27.36 -1.77 -2.01
CA LYS A 298 28.80 -1.52 -2.14
C LYS A 298 29.65 -2.72 -1.70
N ALA A 299 29.13 -3.56 -0.81
CA ALA A 299 29.78 -4.79 -0.36
C ALA A 299 29.81 -5.89 -1.45
N GLY A 300 29.13 -5.68 -2.59
CA GLY A 300 29.12 -6.61 -3.72
C GLY A 300 28.13 -7.77 -3.60
N ASP A 301 27.38 -7.84 -2.50
CA ASP A 301 26.47 -8.95 -2.20
C ASP A 301 25.14 -8.86 -2.95
N VAL A 302 24.75 -7.68 -3.46
CA VAL A 302 23.47 -7.46 -4.16
C VAL A 302 23.60 -6.41 -5.28
N GLU A 303 23.10 -6.73 -6.47
CA GLU A 303 22.91 -5.75 -7.55
C GLU A 303 21.75 -4.81 -7.17
N CYS A 304 22.06 -3.56 -6.84
CA CYS A 304 21.07 -2.54 -6.53
C CYS A 304 21.10 -1.45 -7.60
N LYS A 305 19.95 -1.18 -8.22
CA LYS A 305 19.79 -0.11 -9.21
C LYS A 305 18.57 0.75 -8.87
N PRO A 306 18.59 2.04 -9.20
CA PRO A 306 17.42 2.89 -9.04
C PRO A 306 16.36 2.52 -10.07
N TYR A 307 15.13 2.31 -9.61
CA TYR A 307 13.97 2.04 -10.45
C TYR A 307 12.87 3.07 -10.19
N ALA A 308 12.16 3.45 -11.25
CA ALA A 308 10.90 4.17 -11.16
C ALA A 308 9.76 3.25 -11.58
N TYR A 309 8.86 2.94 -10.66
CA TYR A 309 7.60 2.25 -10.93
C TYR A 309 6.49 3.29 -11.03
N LEU A 310 5.87 3.41 -12.21
CA LEU A 310 4.84 4.40 -12.49
C LEU A 310 3.53 3.71 -12.81
N THR A 311 2.46 4.21 -12.19
CA THR A 311 1.09 3.84 -12.49
C THR A 311 0.42 5.00 -13.18
N LEU A 312 -0.05 4.77 -14.40
CA LEU A 312 -0.60 5.80 -15.27
C LEU A 312 -2.10 5.56 -15.45
N PRO A 313 -2.96 6.60 -15.34
CA PRO A 313 -4.39 6.47 -15.65
C PRO A 313 -4.61 6.23 -17.14
N LYS A 314 -5.79 5.75 -17.56
CA LYS A 314 -6.09 5.45 -18.98
C LYS A 314 -5.92 6.62 -19.96
N ALA A 315 -5.99 7.86 -19.49
CA ALA A 315 -5.74 9.05 -20.29
C ALA A 315 -4.24 9.32 -20.53
N VAL A 316 -3.35 8.51 -19.95
CA VAL A 316 -1.91 8.72 -19.92
C VAL A 316 -1.25 7.36 -20.12
N PHE A 317 -0.56 7.18 -21.23
CA PHE A 317 0.13 5.92 -21.52
C PHE A 317 1.56 6.17 -21.96
N ALA A 318 2.42 5.18 -21.76
CA ALA A 318 3.80 5.24 -22.20
C ALA A 318 3.94 4.63 -23.60
N ASP A 319 4.58 5.35 -24.52
CA ASP A 319 4.96 4.77 -25.81
C ASP A 319 6.11 3.77 -25.61
N ARG A 320 5.76 2.50 -25.67
CA ARG A 320 6.69 1.39 -25.47
C ARG A 320 7.79 1.35 -26.53
N TYR A 321 7.52 1.76 -27.76
CA TYR A 321 8.46 1.62 -28.87
C TYR A 321 9.60 2.63 -28.72
N GLN A 322 9.28 3.82 -28.23
CA GLN A 322 10.30 4.81 -27.87
C GLN A 322 11.08 4.43 -26.61
N LEU A 323 10.43 3.78 -25.65
CA LEU A 323 11.11 3.25 -24.46
C LEU A 323 11.93 1.97 -24.74
N GLN A 324 11.93 1.46 -25.98
CA GLN A 324 12.82 0.39 -26.44
C GLN A 324 14.05 0.93 -27.19
N ASP A 325 14.08 2.22 -27.54
CA ASP A 325 15.22 2.85 -28.21
C ASP A 325 16.32 3.21 -27.19
N GLU A 326 17.44 2.50 -27.24
CA GLU A 326 18.59 2.70 -26.35
C GLU A 326 19.17 4.12 -26.41
N PHE A 327 19.20 4.75 -27.59
CA PHE A 327 19.72 6.12 -27.73
C PHE A 327 18.79 7.12 -27.07
N LEU A 328 17.48 6.91 -27.22
CA LEU A 328 16.50 7.75 -26.57
C LEU A 328 16.56 7.59 -25.05
N LEU A 329 16.62 6.35 -24.54
CA LEU A 329 16.77 6.09 -23.11
C LEU A 329 18.03 6.77 -22.55
N ALA A 330 19.17 6.60 -23.20
CA ALA A 330 20.43 7.21 -22.78
C ALA A 330 20.34 8.75 -22.74
N SER A 331 19.68 9.37 -23.73
CA SER A 331 19.46 10.83 -23.76
C SER A 331 18.59 11.36 -22.60
N LYS A 332 17.87 10.46 -21.91
CA LYS A 332 16.93 10.76 -20.81
C LYS A 332 17.40 10.24 -19.46
N ASN A 333 18.67 9.85 -19.33
CA ASN A 333 19.22 9.20 -18.13
C ASN A 333 18.38 7.97 -17.72
N LEU A 334 17.94 7.19 -18.69
CA LEU A 334 17.27 5.91 -18.51
C LEU A 334 18.19 4.80 -19.01
N ALA A 335 18.20 3.68 -18.30
CA ALA A 335 19.00 2.52 -18.67
C ALA A 335 18.19 1.46 -19.44
N ALA A 336 16.98 1.15 -18.97
CA ALA A 336 16.14 0.12 -19.59
C ALA A 336 14.66 0.24 -19.21
N LEU A 337 13.78 -0.17 -20.10
CA LEU A 337 12.39 -0.54 -19.77
C LEU A 337 12.36 -2.00 -19.30
N ARG A 338 12.02 -2.22 -18.03
CA ARG A 338 11.96 -3.56 -17.42
C ARG A 338 10.58 -4.19 -17.49
N HIS A 339 9.53 -3.38 -17.42
CA HIS A 339 8.15 -3.85 -17.51
C HIS A 339 7.26 -2.78 -18.12
N SER A 340 6.28 -3.21 -18.91
CA SER A 340 5.15 -2.41 -19.36
C SER A 340 3.92 -3.31 -19.44
N THR A 341 2.80 -2.84 -18.88
CA THR A 341 1.51 -3.54 -18.99
C THR A 341 1.07 -3.64 -20.45
N LEU A 342 0.42 -4.74 -20.83
CA LEU A 342 -0.12 -4.97 -22.17
C LEU A 342 -1.60 -5.37 -22.09
N PRO A 343 -2.41 -5.07 -23.12
CA PRO A 343 -2.10 -4.24 -24.28
C PRO A 343 -2.22 -2.74 -23.96
N VAL A 344 -1.41 -1.91 -24.62
CA VAL A 344 -1.56 -0.44 -24.62
C VAL A 344 -1.75 -0.02 -26.06
N ASP A 345 -2.96 0.41 -26.40
CA ASP A 345 -3.27 1.04 -27.69
C ASP A 345 -2.87 2.52 -27.61
N LEU A 346 -1.94 2.93 -28.47
CA LEU A 346 -1.37 4.28 -28.49
C LEU A 346 -2.27 5.31 -29.21
N GLU A 347 -3.35 4.85 -29.83
CA GLU A 347 -4.26 5.66 -30.64
C GLU A 347 -5.70 5.67 -30.11
N ALA A 348 -6.08 4.68 -29.30
CA ALA A 348 -7.40 4.62 -28.71
C ALA A 348 -7.64 5.77 -27.69
N PRO A 349 -8.76 6.50 -27.80
CA PRO A 349 -9.13 7.53 -26.84
C PRO A 349 -9.57 6.91 -25.50
N ALA A 350 -9.47 7.67 -24.42
CA ALA A 350 -9.76 7.18 -23.05
C ALA A 350 -11.19 6.63 -22.84
N TYR A 351 -12.16 7.03 -23.67
CA TYR A 351 -13.53 6.48 -23.61
C TYR A 351 -13.68 5.14 -24.33
N ALA A 352 -12.74 4.79 -25.22
CA ALA A 352 -12.71 3.50 -25.92
C ALA A 352 -11.86 2.46 -25.16
N THR A 353 -10.91 2.92 -24.34
CA THR A 353 -10.09 2.06 -23.48
C THR A 353 -10.86 1.58 -22.26
N GLN A 354 -11.09 0.27 -22.19
CA GLN A 354 -11.83 -0.38 -21.09
C GLN A 354 -10.95 -0.69 -19.88
N THR A 355 -9.67 -1.00 -20.10
CA THR A 355 -8.73 -1.33 -19.02
C THR A 355 -8.41 -0.13 -18.15
N TRP A 356 -8.08 -0.40 -16.90
CA TRP A 356 -7.47 0.58 -16.02
C TRP A 356 -6.05 0.90 -16.51
N GLY A 357 -5.85 2.02 -17.19
CA GLY A 357 -4.51 2.61 -17.35
C GLY A 357 -3.38 1.70 -17.83
N SER A 358 -2.17 1.98 -17.35
CA SER A 358 -0.99 1.14 -17.56
C SER A 358 0.00 1.29 -16.42
N SER A 359 0.88 0.30 -16.23
CA SER A 359 2.04 0.43 -15.34
C SER A 359 3.34 0.20 -16.10
N ILE A 360 4.39 0.92 -15.71
CA ILE A 360 5.74 0.77 -16.27
C ILE A 360 6.79 0.72 -15.17
N LEU A 361 7.82 -0.11 -15.38
CA LEU A 361 9.01 -0.19 -14.55
C LEU A 361 10.22 0.25 -15.37
N LEU A 362 10.83 1.36 -15.00
CA LEU A 362 12.00 1.93 -15.65
C LEU A 362 13.22 1.82 -14.76
N GLU A 363 14.33 1.35 -15.33
CA GLU A 363 15.65 1.43 -14.71
C GLU A 363 16.26 2.80 -15.02
N LEU A 364 16.69 3.51 -13.96
CA LEU A 364 17.25 4.85 -14.08
C LEU A 364 18.77 4.76 -14.23
N ALA A 365 19.36 5.61 -15.07
CA ALA A 365 20.80 5.72 -15.19
C ALA A 365 21.34 6.76 -14.18
N PRO A 366 22.46 6.48 -13.48
CA PRO A 366 23.12 7.47 -12.66
C PRO A 366 23.60 8.64 -13.54
N PRO A 367 23.56 9.90 -13.04
CA PRO A 367 24.09 11.02 -13.81
C PRO A 367 25.61 10.84 -14.05
N PRO A 368 26.15 11.41 -15.13
CA PRO A 368 27.59 11.38 -15.38
C PRO A 368 28.35 12.04 -14.23
N PRO A 369 29.55 11.53 -13.87
CA PRO A 369 30.36 12.12 -12.82
C PRO A 369 30.70 13.58 -13.20
N PRO A 370 30.75 14.50 -12.23
CA PRO A 370 31.15 15.87 -12.49
C PRO A 370 32.59 15.91 -13.03
N PRO A 371 32.94 16.89 -13.88
CA PRO A 371 34.30 17.04 -14.37
C PRO A 371 35.27 17.29 -13.21
N PRO A 372 36.52 16.79 -13.30
CA PRO A 372 37.51 16.95 -12.24
C PRO A 372 37.79 18.44 -11.98
N GLY A 373 37.48 18.93 -10.78
CA GLY A 373 37.79 20.30 -10.34
C GLY A 373 36.66 21.08 -9.66
N THR A 374 35.43 20.59 -9.67
CA THR A 374 34.30 21.21 -8.94
C THR A 374 34.04 20.50 -7.62
N SER A 375 34.31 21.18 -6.50
CA SER A 375 33.93 20.69 -5.16
C SER A 375 32.40 20.69 -5.02
N ARG A 376 31.83 19.58 -4.54
CA ARG A 376 30.38 19.44 -4.26
C ARG A 376 30.01 20.32 -3.07
N THR A 377 29.65 21.57 -3.30
CA THR A 377 28.76 22.29 -2.38
C THR A 377 27.33 21.97 -2.78
N GLY A 378 26.72 20.98 -2.11
CA GLY A 378 25.28 20.70 -2.14
C GLY A 378 24.66 20.50 -3.53
N GLY A 379 24.70 19.27 -4.07
CA GLY A 379 24.10 18.97 -5.37
C GLY A 379 23.67 17.52 -5.48
N GLY A 380 22.37 17.27 -5.34
CA GLY A 380 21.74 16.01 -5.70
C GLY A 380 21.87 15.76 -7.20
N SER A 381 21.99 14.49 -7.57
CA SER A 381 21.92 14.01 -8.94
C SER A 381 20.68 14.55 -9.66
N ARG A 382 20.88 15.49 -10.59
CA ARG A 382 19.82 15.93 -11.51
C ARG A 382 19.65 14.89 -12.61
N GLY A 383 18.96 13.80 -12.27
CA GLY A 383 18.38 12.91 -13.28
C GLY A 383 17.25 13.65 -13.98
N LEU A 384 17.49 14.27 -15.13
CA LEU A 384 16.37 14.72 -15.96
C LEU A 384 15.77 13.49 -16.66
N LEU A 385 14.93 12.72 -15.97
CA LEU A 385 13.97 11.93 -16.72
C LEU A 385 13.11 12.93 -17.47
N SER A 386 13.11 12.86 -18.79
CA SER A 386 12.18 13.61 -19.61
C SER A 386 11.38 12.58 -20.38
N PHE A 387 10.24 12.22 -19.81
CA PHE A 387 9.21 11.50 -20.52
C PHE A 387 8.73 12.41 -21.65
N ARG A 388 8.84 11.99 -22.89
CA ARG A 388 7.85 12.42 -23.89
C ARG A 388 6.88 11.25 -24.01
N PHE A 389 5.80 11.41 -24.74
CA PHE A 389 4.91 10.31 -25.18
C PHE A 389 3.76 9.89 -24.28
N MET A 390 3.53 10.60 -23.20
CA MET A 390 2.18 10.59 -22.65
C MET A 390 1.30 11.36 -23.64
N ARG A 391 0.21 10.78 -24.15
CA ARG A 391 -0.76 11.53 -24.96
C ARG A 391 -2.01 11.66 -24.12
N GLY A 392 -2.27 12.87 -23.64
CA GLY A 392 -3.58 13.19 -23.06
C GLY A 392 -4.58 13.37 -24.19
N THR A 393 -5.63 12.56 -24.23
CA THR A 393 -6.80 12.79 -25.09
C THR A 393 -7.88 13.50 -24.32
#